data_AF-A0A7K0DJP9-F1
#
_entry.id   AF-A0A7K0DJP9-F1
#
_cell.length_a   1.000
_cell.length_b   1.000
_cell.length_c   1.000
_cell.angle_alpha   90.00
_cell.angle_beta   90.00
_cell.angle_gamma   90.00
#
_symmetry.space_group_name_H-M   'P 1'
#
loop_
_entity.id
_entity.type
_entity.pdbx_description
1 polymer ?
#
loop_
_entity_poly.entity_id
_entity_poly.type
_entity_poly.pdbx_seq_one_letter_code
_entity_poly.pdbx_strand_id
1 'polypeptide(L)'
;MFVIRSLGDAVNVMRERLATVIVRTGEHRGGLQPVTSELRVRVRATELADIFGRSAEFEAAWPVGEAETIRSASDSTYIRGRELDGAMDVTRIRELIDTSDGTSDPGLGEICRLQGYDRLPVRTDAQGVDSVVAAGGREFFRGVTDPRFADEFKTGSYFPGRASVNATGNGTYVTTVREVAQNYADGNPAGVIRMALRPDARITHLRTLDDEHHDWIVRMNGERDRLDAMEQTPEVTARLRELEDAWWVNSDLGRFAASRGYDAYETLGGYARYDDRYWVVLNRSALIVER
;
A
#
# COMPACT_ATOMS: atom_id res chain seq x y z
N MET A 1 -3.50 1.57 -49.30
CA MET A 1 -2.14 2.15 -49.32
C MET A 1 -2.04 3.12 -48.15
N PHE A 2 -1.56 2.64 -47.00
CA PHE A 2 -1.26 3.46 -45.82
C PHE A 2 0.17 3.15 -45.42
N VAL A 3 0.98 4.19 -45.37
CA VAL A 3 2.42 4.15 -45.11
C VAL A 3 2.63 4.15 -43.60
N ILE A 4 3.25 3.08 -43.08
CA ILE A 4 3.70 3.01 -41.68
C ILE A 4 4.93 3.91 -41.56
N ARG A 5 4.80 4.96 -40.75
CA ARG A 5 5.92 5.83 -40.35
C ARG A 5 6.70 5.15 -39.22
N SER A 6 7.93 4.78 -39.58
CA SER A 6 9.18 4.78 -38.79
C SER A 6 9.25 4.00 -37.46
N LEU A 7 10.26 3.13 -37.39
CA LEU A 7 10.79 2.38 -36.25
C LEU A 7 11.24 3.23 -35.03
N GLY A 8 11.13 4.56 -35.09
CA GLY A 8 11.64 5.48 -34.08
C GLY A 8 10.86 5.51 -32.77
N ASP A 9 9.54 5.25 -32.80
CA ASP A 9 8.68 5.43 -31.62
C ASP A 9 8.74 4.24 -30.66
N ALA A 10 9.07 3.05 -31.15
CA ALA A 10 9.26 1.85 -30.33
C ALA A 10 10.53 1.91 -29.45
N VAL A 11 11.53 2.71 -29.86
CA VAL A 11 12.79 2.87 -29.14
C VAL A 11 12.66 3.84 -27.94
N ASN A 12 11.72 4.78 -28.00
CA ASN A 12 11.48 5.71 -26.89
C ASN A 12 10.69 5.05 -25.74
N VAL A 13 9.77 4.13 -26.06
CA VAL A 13 8.97 3.40 -25.03
C VAL A 13 9.81 2.37 -24.26
N MET A 14 10.87 1.81 -24.87
CA MET A 14 11.79 0.90 -24.17
C MET A 14 12.84 1.61 -23.30
N ARG A 15 13.09 2.92 -23.51
CA ARG A 15 14.02 3.69 -22.68
C ARG A 15 13.51 3.96 -21.27
N GLU A 16 12.20 4.00 -21.06
CA GLU A 16 11.60 4.30 -19.75
C GLU A 16 11.51 3.10 -18.80
N ARG A 17 11.78 1.87 -19.25
CA ARG A 17 11.44 0.66 -18.47
C ARG A 17 12.59 -0.21 -17.98
N LEU A 18 13.85 0.13 -18.23
CA LEU A 18 14.99 -0.69 -17.79
C LEU A 18 16.05 0.14 -17.07
N ALA A 19 15.76 0.44 -15.81
CA ALA A 19 16.76 0.80 -14.81
C ALA A 19 16.40 0.13 -13.47
N THR A 20 16.31 -1.20 -13.45
CA THR A 20 16.35 -1.95 -12.18
C THR A 20 17.80 -1.97 -11.70
N VAL A 21 18.13 -1.09 -10.76
CA VAL A 21 19.46 -1.01 -10.16
C VAL A 21 19.67 -2.23 -9.25
N ILE A 22 20.50 -3.18 -9.68
CA ILE A 22 21.05 -4.22 -8.81
C ILE A 22 22.28 -3.64 -8.10
N VAL A 23 22.15 -3.27 -6.83
CA VAL A 23 23.29 -2.91 -5.98
C VAL A 23 23.96 -4.21 -5.49
N ARG A 24 25.04 -4.64 -6.14
CA ARG A 24 25.97 -5.62 -5.58
C ARG A 24 27.12 -4.88 -4.90
N THR A 25 27.15 -4.91 -3.58
CA THR A 25 28.33 -4.50 -2.80
C THR A 25 29.42 -5.56 -2.98
N GLY A 26 30.37 -5.31 -3.88
CA GLY A 26 31.58 -6.10 -4.01
C GLY A 26 32.60 -5.68 -2.94
N GLU A 27 33.09 -6.64 -2.17
CA GLU A 27 34.25 -6.48 -1.30
C GLU A 27 35.49 -6.10 -2.13
N HIS A 28 36.17 -5.01 -1.77
CA HIS A 28 37.55 -4.81 -2.19
C HIS A 28 38.39 -4.26 -1.04
N ARG A 29 39.41 -5.04 -0.68
CA ARG A 29 40.57 -4.65 0.13
C ARG A 29 41.41 -3.63 -0.65
N GLY A 30 41.73 -2.50 -0.01
CA GLY A 30 42.88 -1.65 -0.37
C GLY A 30 42.59 -0.16 -0.51
N GLY A 31 43.14 0.64 0.41
CA GLY A 31 43.47 2.06 0.22
C GLY A 31 42.32 3.07 0.31
N LEU A 32 42.25 3.80 1.43
CA LEU A 32 41.36 4.96 1.61
C LEU A 32 41.73 6.09 0.64
N GLN A 33 40.77 6.52 -0.18
CA GLN A 33 40.73 7.85 -0.80
C GLN A 33 39.63 8.70 -0.14
N PRO A 34 39.76 10.04 -0.12
CA PRO A 34 38.87 10.91 0.63
C PRO A 34 37.43 10.89 0.08
N VAL A 35 36.48 11.01 1.00
CA VAL A 35 35.03 11.05 0.74
C VAL A 35 34.70 12.28 -0.13
N THR A 36 34.46 12.06 -1.42
CA THR A 36 33.83 13.05 -2.30
C THR A 36 32.33 13.02 -2.08
N SER A 37 31.68 14.18 -2.02
CA SER A 37 30.24 14.41 -1.80
C SER A 37 29.32 13.95 -2.95
N GLU A 38 29.76 13.00 -3.76
CA GLU A 38 29.09 12.54 -4.97
C GLU A 38 29.04 11.02 -4.99
N LEU A 39 27.84 10.45 -5.04
CA LEU A 39 27.64 9.02 -5.26
C LEU A 39 27.80 8.76 -6.77
N ARG A 40 28.92 8.16 -7.17
CA ARG A 40 29.12 7.76 -8.58
C ARG A 40 28.57 6.35 -8.80
N VAL A 41 27.43 6.26 -9.48
CA VAL A 41 26.85 4.97 -9.89
C VAL A 41 27.37 4.62 -11.28
N ARG A 42 28.20 3.58 -11.37
CA ARG A 42 28.74 3.09 -12.65
C ARG A 42 27.82 2.01 -13.20
N VAL A 43 26.95 2.38 -14.14
CA VAL A 43 26.06 1.42 -14.82
C VAL A 43 26.80 0.82 -16.00
N ARG A 44 27.14 -0.47 -15.95
CA ARG A 44 27.55 -1.24 -17.13
C ARG A 44 26.32 -1.84 -17.78
N ALA A 45 25.87 -1.26 -18.89
CA ALA A 45 24.90 -1.91 -19.77
C ALA A 45 25.62 -2.98 -20.60
N THR A 46 25.49 -4.26 -20.23
CA THR A 46 26.10 -5.39 -20.96
C THR A 46 25.20 -6.06 -22.00
N GLU A 47 23.98 -5.59 -22.22
CA GLU A 47 23.08 -6.15 -23.22
C GLU A 47 22.84 -5.17 -24.36
N LEU A 48 23.82 -5.07 -25.26
CA LEU A 48 23.68 -4.66 -26.68
C LEU A 48 25.02 -4.86 -27.44
N ALA A 49 25.92 -5.68 -26.92
CA ALA A 49 27.27 -5.85 -27.43
C ALA A 49 27.40 -6.87 -28.58
N ASP A 50 26.30 -7.27 -29.22
CA ASP A 50 26.36 -8.22 -30.34
C ASP A 50 26.33 -7.59 -31.74
N ILE A 51 26.26 -6.26 -31.88
CA ILE A 51 26.22 -5.68 -33.24
C ILE A 51 27.30 -4.59 -33.52
N PHE A 52 27.81 -3.78 -32.58
CA PHE A 52 28.79 -2.74 -32.95
C PHE A 52 29.88 -2.35 -31.92
N GLY A 53 30.29 -3.24 -31.01
CA GLY A 53 31.60 -3.14 -30.32
C GLY A 53 31.98 -1.78 -29.70
N ARG A 54 31.03 -0.98 -29.22
CA ARG A 54 31.29 0.29 -28.53
C ARG A 54 30.52 0.34 -27.22
N SER A 55 31.26 0.25 -26.12
CA SER A 55 30.76 0.60 -24.79
C SER A 55 30.69 2.13 -24.67
N ALA A 56 29.54 2.67 -24.30
CA ALA A 56 29.44 4.04 -23.81
C ALA A 56 29.48 4.01 -22.28
N GLU A 57 30.48 4.63 -21.68
CA GLU A 57 30.46 4.95 -20.25
C GLU A 57 29.69 6.27 -20.07
N PHE A 58 28.69 6.28 -19.20
CA PHE A 58 28.01 7.52 -18.80
C PHE A 58 28.21 7.70 -17.30
N GLU A 59 28.80 8.83 -16.90
CA GLU A 59 28.83 9.28 -15.52
C GLU A 59 27.67 10.25 -15.32
N ALA A 60 26.69 9.86 -14.50
CA ALA A 60 25.70 10.78 -13.96
C ALA A 60 26.08 11.07 -12.50
N ALA A 61 26.34 12.33 -12.19
CA ALA A 61 26.52 12.79 -10.82
C ALA A 61 25.16 13.19 -10.26
N TRP A 62 24.73 12.54 -9.18
CA TRP A 62 23.55 12.97 -8.42
C TRP A 62 24.00 13.67 -7.13
N PRO A 63 23.48 14.88 -6.84
CA PRO A 63 23.77 15.56 -5.59
C PRO A 63 23.19 14.74 -4.43
N VAL A 64 24.06 14.26 -3.55
CA VAL A 64 23.71 13.39 -2.42
C VAL A 64 22.72 14.07 -1.45
N GLY A 65 22.64 15.41 -1.45
CA GLY A 65 21.74 16.19 -0.61
C GLY A 65 20.23 16.01 -0.90
N GLU A 66 19.82 15.69 -2.12
CA GLU A 66 18.39 15.49 -2.43
C GLU A 66 17.89 14.12 -1.93
N ALA A 67 18.71 13.08 -2.03
CA ALA A 67 18.39 11.75 -1.49
C ALA A 67 18.34 11.76 0.05
N GLU A 68 19.17 12.58 0.69
CA GLU A 68 19.17 12.77 2.15
C GLU A 68 17.94 13.57 2.61
N THR A 69 17.39 14.45 1.77
CA THR A 69 16.14 15.18 2.04
C THR A 69 14.91 14.26 1.96
N ILE A 70 14.91 13.26 1.07
CA ILE A 70 13.84 12.23 1.00
C ILE A 70 13.93 11.26 2.18
N ARG A 71 15.14 10.92 2.64
CA ARG A 71 15.33 10.22 3.92
C ARG A 71 14.98 11.10 5.11
N SER A 72 15.23 12.41 5.09
CA SER A 72 14.87 13.33 6.17
C SER A 72 13.36 13.62 6.27
N ALA A 73 12.57 13.26 5.26
CA ALA A 73 11.12 13.11 5.41
C ALA A 73 10.72 11.83 6.22
N SER A 74 11.70 11.17 6.87
CA SER A 74 11.52 10.10 7.86
C SER A 74 11.11 10.57 9.24
N ASP A 75 11.01 11.87 9.53
CA ASP A 75 10.62 12.30 10.88
C ASP A 75 9.09 12.35 11.07
N SER A 76 8.58 11.23 11.59
CA SER A 76 7.62 11.12 12.71
C SER A 76 6.19 10.63 12.43
N THR A 77 5.67 10.65 11.20
CA THR A 77 4.26 10.30 10.98
C THR A 77 4.01 8.86 10.53
N TYR A 78 4.89 8.25 9.73
CA TYR A 78 4.73 6.87 9.26
C TYR A 78 4.84 5.89 10.42
N ILE A 79 3.80 5.09 10.61
CA ILE A 79 3.81 3.96 11.55
C ILE A 79 3.81 2.67 10.75
N ARG A 80 4.92 1.94 10.82
CA ARG A 80 5.00 0.60 10.23
C ARG A 80 4.09 -0.36 10.98
N GLY A 81 3.30 -1.13 10.22
CA GLY A 81 2.42 -2.14 10.77
C GLY A 81 3.14 -3.23 11.56
N ARG A 82 2.43 -3.77 12.56
CA ARG A 82 2.83 -4.95 13.33
C ARG A 82 1.67 -5.93 13.42
N GLU A 83 1.94 -7.17 13.81
CA GLU A 83 0.85 -8.10 14.11
C GLU A 83 0.20 -7.72 15.44
N LEU A 84 -1.13 -7.70 15.49
CA LEU A 84 -1.90 -7.40 16.70
C LEU A 84 -2.37 -8.64 17.46
N ASP A 85 -1.74 -9.79 17.21
CA ASP A 85 -2.07 -11.07 17.84
C ASP A 85 -2.09 -10.93 19.38
N GLY A 86 -3.26 -11.15 19.99
CA GLY A 86 -3.47 -10.99 21.44
C GLY A 86 -3.52 -9.55 21.97
N ALA A 87 -3.28 -8.54 21.13
CA ALA A 87 -3.38 -7.13 21.51
C ALA A 87 -4.76 -6.51 21.23
N MET A 88 -5.59 -7.16 20.40
CA MET A 88 -6.95 -6.73 20.12
C MET A 88 -7.92 -7.18 21.21
N ASP A 89 -8.70 -6.25 21.74
CA ASP A 89 -9.92 -6.55 22.48
C ASP A 89 -11.03 -6.86 21.46
N VAL A 90 -11.11 -8.11 21.03
CA VAL A 90 -12.02 -8.55 19.95
C VAL A 90 -13.49 -8.39 20.34
N THR A 91 -13.83 -8.52 21.62
CA THR A 91 -15.20 -8.31 22.12
C THR A 91 -15.60 -6.84 21.97
N ARG A 92 -14.76 -5.90 22.42
CA ARG A 92 -15.01 -4.47 22.22
C ARG A 92 -15.11 -4.11 20.73
N ILE A 93 -14.23 -4.64 19.89
CA ILE A 93 -14.26 -4.37 18.45
C ILE A 93 -15.56 -4.93 17.83
N ARG A 94 -16.01 -6.12 18.28
CA ARG A 94 -17.28 -6.71 17.86
C ARG A 94 -18.48 -5.80 18.22
N GLU A 95 -18.52 -5.27 19.43
CA GLU A 95 -19.58 -4.33 19.86
C GLU A 95 -19.63 -3.07 18.99
N LEU A 96 -18.46 -2.53 18.59
CA LEU A 96 -18.39 -1.40 17.67
C LEU A 96 -18.98 -1.77 16.30
N ILE A 97 -18.69 -2.96 15.78
CA ILE A 97 -19.24 -3.44 14.50
C ILE A 97 -20.77 -3.56 14.57
N ASP A 98 -21.30 -4.12 15.66
CA ASP A 98 -22.74 -4.34 15.84
C ASP A 98 -23.54 -3.04 16.02
N THR A 99 -22.88 -1.97 16.45
CA THR A 99 -23.49 -0.64 16.62
C THR A 99 -23.27 0.30 15.41
N SER A 100 -22.62 -0.19 14.34
CA SER A 100 -22.39 0.57 13.11
C SER A 100 -23.71 0.96 12.43
N ASP A 101 -23.78 2.20 11.95
CA ASP A 101 -24.90 2.73 11.15
C ASP A 101 -24.88 2.29 9.67
N GLY A 102 -23.88 1.51 9.28
CA GLY A 102 -23.70 1.04 7.90
C GLY A 102 -22.86 1.95 7.00
N THR A 103 -22.51 3.17 7.43
CA THR A 103 -21.76 4.13 6.60
C THR A 103 -20.25 3.96 6.69
N SER A 104 -19.76 3.45 7.81
CA SER A 104 -18.35 3.23 8.11
C SER A 104 -18.14 1.88 8.80
N ASP A 105 -16.89 1.41 8.85
CA ASP A 105 -16.49 0.25 9.65
C ASP A 105 -15.78 0.70 10.93
N PRO A 106 -16.49 0.95 12.03
CA PRO A 106 -15.86 1.36 13.30
C PRO A 106 -14.93 0.28 13.86
N GLY A 107 -15.12 -1.00 13.52
CA GLY A 107 -14.20 -2.07 13.90
C GLY A 107 -12.85 -1.92 13.20
N LEU A 108 -12.85 -1.66 11.89
CA LEU A 108 -11.63 -1.29 11.15
C LEU A 108 -11.00 -0.01 11.73
N GLY A 109 -11.82 0.98 12.09
CA GLY A 109 -11.36 2.20 12.76
C GLY A 109 -10.54 1.92 14.02
N GLU A 110 -11.03 1.04 14.89
CA GLU A 110 -10.35 0.65 16.12
C GLU A 110 -9.06 -0.13 15.85
N ILE A 111 -9.06 -1.05 14.86
CA ILE A 111 -7.85 -1.78 14.46
C ILE A 111 -6.79 -0.81 13.92
N CYS A 112 -7.17 0.13 13.05
CA CYS A 112 -6.27 1.15 12.52
C CYS A 112 -5.72 2.05 13.63
N ARG A 113 -6.53 2.41 14.63
CA ARG A 113 -6.08 3.17 15.80
C ARG A 113 -5.05 2.40 16.64
N LEU A 114 -5.29 1.10 16.88
CA LEU A 114 -4.33 0.23 17.57
C LEU A 114 -2.99 0.11 16.81
N GLN A 115 -3.04 0.10 15.47
CA GLN A 115 -1.84 0.16 14.64
C GLN A 115 -1.15 1.53 14.68
N GLY A 116 -1.91 2.62 14.76
CA GLY A 116 -1.45 4.00 14.51
C GLY A 116 -1.61 4.43 13.03
N TYR A 117 -2.41 3.70 12.27
CA TYR A 117 -2.71 3.94 10.86
C TYR A 117 -3.68 5.09 10.62
N ASP A 118 -4.38 5.52 11.67
CA ASP A 118 -5.34 6.62 11.68
C ASP A 118 -4.67 8.01 11.66
N ARG A 119 -3.33 8.09 11.69
CA ARG A 119 -2.60 9.34 11.55
C ARG A 119 -2.79 9.97 10.16
N LEU A 120 -2.57 11.28 10.09
CA LEU A 120 -2.65 12.03 8.84
C LEU A 120 -1.53 11.62 7.87
N PRO A 121 -1.79 11.68 6.54
CA PRO A 121 -0.75 11.49 5.55
C PRO A 121 0.23 12.67 5.55
N VAL A 122 1.40 12.49 4.95
CA VAL A 122 2.30 13.62 4.66
C VAL A 122 1.77 14.38 3.44
N ARG A 123 1.71 15.70 3.51
CA ARG A 123 1.21 16.55 2.40
C ARG A 123 2.33 17.30 1.71
N THR A 124 2.41 17.19 0.39
CA THR A 124 3.44 17.84 -0.44
C THR A 124 2.86 18.37 -1.75
N ASP A 125 3.64 19.10 -2.52
CA ASP A 125 3.30 19.45 -3.91
C ASP A 125 3.43 18.25 -4.86
N ALA A 126 3.13 18.45 -6.15
CA ALA A 126 3.26 17.41 -7.18
C ALA A 126 4.67 16.80 -7.22
N GLN A 127 5.72 17.63 -7.12
CA GLN A 127 7.11 17.19 -7.19
C GLN A 127 7.48 16.26 -6.03
N GLY A 128 6.95 16.50 -4.82
CA GLY A 128 7.16 15.59 -3.69
C GLY A 128 6.51 14.23 -3.88
N VAL A 129 5.32 14.16 -4.50
CA VAL A 129 4.71 12.87 -4.88
C VAL A 129 5.57 12.17 -5.92
N ASP A 130 5.99 12.88 -6.98
CA ASP A 130 6.84 12.36 -8.04
C ASP A 130 8.16 11.80 -7.49
N SER A 131 8.75 12.47 -6.50
CA SER A 131 9.99 12.04 -5.84
C SER A 131 9.84 10.70 -5.11
N VAL A 132 8.69 10.47 -4.45
CA VAL A 132 8.40 9.17 -3.80
C VAL A 132 8.21 8.07 -4.84
N VAL A 133 7.52 8.37 -5.93
CA VAL A 133 7.33 7.42 -7.04
C VAL A 133 8.67 7.06 -7.68
N ALA A 134 9.52 8.07 -7.95
CA ALA A 134 10.87 7.87 -8.49
C ALA A 134 11.77 7.05 -7.55
N ALA A 135 11.55 7.13 -6.23
CA ALA A 135 12.23 6.31 -5.23
C ALA A 135 11.68 4.87 -5.12
N GLY A 136 10.77 4.45 -6.01
CA GLY A 136 10.16 3.12 -6.04
C GLY A 136 8.82 3.03 -5.30
N GLY A 137 8.29 4.15 -4.83
CA GLY A 137 6.93 4.22 -4.30
C GLY A 137 5.87 3.98 -5.37
N ARG A 138 4.64 3.72 -4.94
CA ARG A 138 3.52 3.42 -5.85
C ARG A 138 2.56 4.58 -5.94
N GLU A 139 2.34 5.09 -7.15
CA GLU A 139 1.36 6.15 -7.38
C GLU A 139 -0.08 5.61 -7.32
N PHE A 140 -0.93 6.38 -6.67
CA PHE A 140 -2.34 6.11 -6.51
C PHE A 140 -3.20 7.35 -6.73
N PHE A 141 -4.44 7.10 -7.12
CA PHE A 141 -5.50 8.07 -7.28
C PHE A 141 -6.77 7.59 -6.59
N ARG A 142 -7.51 8.51 -5.99
CA ARG A 142 -8.85 8.26 -5.43
C ARG A 142 -9.81 9.33 -5.89
N GLY A 143 -10.97 8.93 -6.40
CA GLY A 143 -12.08 9.84 -6.70
C GLY A 143 -13.09 9.87 -5.57
N VAL A 144 -13.59 11.05 -5.26
CA VAL A 144 -14.76 11.28 -4.40
C VAL A 144 -15.67 12.30 -5.07
N THR A 145 -16.99 12.09 -4.97
CA THR A 145 -17.99 12.92 -5.64
C THR A 145 -18.08 14.34 -5.06
N ASP A 146 -17.89 14.48 -3.75
CA ASP A 146 -17.80 15.77 -3.06
C ASP A 146 -16.34 16.10 -2.71
N PRO A 147 -15.75 17.19 -3.24
CA PRO A 147 -14.39 17.62 -2.93
C PRO A 147 -14.10 17.80 -1.44
N ARG A 148 -15.12 18.06 -0.61
CA ARG A 148 -14.94 18.14 0.85
C ARG A 148 -14.35 16.86 1.43
N PHE A 149 -14.69 15.70 0.86
CA PHE A 149 -14.12 14.42 1.29
C PHE A 149 -12.65 14.25 0.89
N ALA A 150 -12.19 14.94 -0.15
CA ALA A 150 -10.77 14.99 -0.49
C ALA A 150 -9.99 15.80 0.56
N ASP A 151 -10.54 16.92 1.01
CA ASP A 151 -9.95 17.74 2.09
C ASP A 151 -10.00 17.04 3.45
N GLU A 152 -11.10 16.37 3.77
CA GLU A 152 -11.25 15.56 4.99
C GLU A 152 -10.25 14.39 5.00
N PHE A 153 -10.00 13.75 3.87
CA PHE A 153 -8.96 12.71 3.79
C PHE A 153 -7.57 13.26 4.14
N LYS A 154 -7.24 14.45 3.64
CA LYS A 154 -5.94 15.11 3.81
C LYS A 154 -5.71 15.68 5.21
N THR A 155 -6.76 16.17 5.87
CA THR A 155 -6.63 16.97 7.11
C THR A 155 -7.59 16.60 8.22
N GLY A 156 -8.63 15.84 7.92
CA GLY A 156 -9.69 15.48 8.85
C GLY A 156 -9.42 14.19 9.63
N SER A 157 -10.38 13.85 10.48
CA SER A 157 -10.40 12.59 11.23
C SER A 157 -10.33 11.38 10.28
N TYR A 158 -9.75 10.29 10.77
CA TYR A 158 -9.72 9.05 10.00
C TYR A 158 -11.14 8.53 9.76
N PHE A 159 -11.46 8.25 8.50
CA PHE A 159 -12.72 7.64 8.10
C PHE A 159 -12.46 6.17 7.72
N PRO A 160 -12.89 5.19 8.54
CA PRO A 160 -12.71 3.80 8.21
C PRO A 160 -13.76 3.38 7.17
N GLY A 161 -13.37 3.47 5.90
CA GLY A 161 -14.25 3.22 4.77
C GLY A 161 -14.85 1.81 4.81
N ARG A 162 -16.17 1.73 4.66
CA ARG A 162 -16.88 0.47 4.43
C ARG A 162 -17.00 0.23 2.94
N ALA A 163 -16.65 -0.97 2.53
CA ALA A 163 -16.73 -1.38 1.14
C ALA A 163 -18.14 -1.88 0.80
N SER A 164 -18.48 -1.88 -0.49
CA SER A 164 -19.75 -2.44 -0.95
C SER A 164 -19.74 -3.98 -0.84
N VAL A 165 -20.91 -4.60 -0.96
CA VAL A 165 -21.10 -6.06 -0.79
C VAL A 165 -20.20 -6.92 -1.68
N ASN A 166 -19.76 -6.37 -2.81
CA ASN A 166 -18.96 -7.07 -3.83
C ASN A 166 -17.47 -6.67 -3.78
N ALA A 167 -17.03 -6.01 -2.72
CA ALA A 167 -15.67 -5.56 -2.54
C ALA A 167 -14.86 -6.55 -1.71
N THR A 168 -13.53 -6.47 -1.78
CA THR A 168 -12.62 -7.49 -1.25
C THR A 168 -12.11 -7.16 0.15
N GLY A 169 -12.95 -6.50 0.97
CA GLY A 169 -12.64 -6.04 2.32
C GLY A 169 -12.78 -4.52 2.51
N ASN A 170 -12.90 -4.06 3.75
CA ASN A 170 -13.04 -2.64 4.10
C ASN A 170 -11.70 -1.88 4.03
N GLY A 171 -11.75 -0.56 3.82
CA GLY A 171 -10.56 0.30 3.74
C GLY A 171 -10.67 1.45 2.74
N THR A 172 -9.53 2.08 2.44
CA THR A 172 -9.45 3.17 1.46
C THR A 172 -9.15 2.61 0.07
N TYR A 173 -10.17 2.56 -0.78
CA TYR A 173 -10.00 2.13 -2.18
C TYR A 173 -9.32 3.22 -3.00
N VAL A 174 -8.29 2.80 -3.74
CA VAL A 174 -7.53 3.62 -4.67
C VAL A 174 -7.26 2.86 -5.96
N THR A 175 -6.85 3.56 -7.00
CA THR A 175 -6.48 2.99 -8.30
C THR A 175 -5.14 3.55 -8.76
N THR A 176 -4.39 2.80 -9.57
CA THR A 176 -3.20 3.32 -10.25
C THR A 176 -3.53 4.11 -11.53
N VAL A 177 -4.81 4.27 -11.87
CA VAL A 177 -5.28 4.91 -13.11
C VAL A 177 -6.06 6.19 -12.79
N ARG A 178 -5.49 7.35 -13.13
CA ARG A 178 -6.12 8.66 -12.86
C ARG A 178 -7.51 8.81 -13.46
N GLU A 179 -7.71 8.35 -14.69
CA GLU A 179 -9.01 8.43 -15.40
C GLU A 179 -10.13 7.71 -14.62
N VAL A 180 -9.82 6.55 -14.05
CA VAL A 180 -10.76 5.80 -13.21
C VAL A 180 -11.14 6.63 -11.98
N ALA A 181 -10.17 7.23 -11.29
CA ALA A 181 -10.46 8.12 -10.16
C ALA A 181 -11.28 9.35 -10.57
N GLN A 182 -11.04 9.93 -11.76
CA GLN A 182 -11.86 11.02 -12.29
C GLN A 182 -13.32 10.61 -12.51
N ASN A 183 -13.56 9.40 -12.99
CA ASN A 183 -14.92 8.87 -13.15
C ASN A 183 -15.65 8.74 -11.80
N TYR A 184 -14.95 8.29 -10.74
CA TYR A 184 -15.52 8.27 -9.37
C TYR A 184 -15.78 9.65 -8.78
N ALA A 185 -15.12 10.69 -9.30
CA ALA A 185 -15.32 12.07 -8.90
C ALA A 185 -16.37 12.79 -9.78
N ASP A 186 -17.17 12.06 -10.56
CA ASP A 186 -18.13 12.61 -11.54
C ASP A 186 -17.48 13.63 -12.49
N GLY A 187 -16.22 13.39 -12.85
CA GLY A 187 -15.41 14.28 -13.69
C GLY A 187 -14.88 15.52 -12.99
N ASN A 188 -15.16 15.74 -11.70
CA ASN A 188 -14.68 16.88 -10.95
C ASN A 188 -13.20 16.68 -10.53
N PRO A 189 -12.24 17.44 -11.08
CA PRO A 189 -10.83 17.27 -10.73
C PRO A 189 -10.52 17.60 -9.27
N ALA A 190 -11.33 18.45 -8.60
CA ALA A 190 -11.15 18.75 -7.17
C ALA A 190 -11.52 17.56 -6.27
N GLY A 191 -12.31 16.62 -6.77
CA GLY A 191 -12.62 15.35 -6.10
C GLY A 191 -11.57 14.27 -6.29
N VAL A 192 -10.47 14.54 -7.02
CA VAL A 192 -9.41 13.57 -7.25
C VAL A 192 -8.23 13.81 -6.32
N ILE A 193 -7.92 12.81 -5.51
CA ILE A 193 -6.76 12.79 -4.62
C ILE A 193 -5.63 12.04 -5.33
N ARG A 194 -4.51 12.73 -5.59
CA ARG A 194 -3.26 12.10 -6.05
C ARG A 194 -2.36 11.83 -4.85
N MET A 195 -1.78 10.64 -4.79
CA MET A 195 -0.91 10.22 -3.69
C MET A 195 0.12 9.19 -4.14
N ALA A 196 1.13 8.96 -3.31
CA ALA A 196 2.08 7.87 -3.44
C ALA A 196 2.18 7.09 -2.12
N LEU A 197 2.18 5.77 -2.23
CA LEU A 197 2.54 4.87 -1.13
C LEU A 197 4.06 4.76 -1.04
N ARG A 198 4.61 4.83 0.17
CA ARG A 198 6.04 4.71 0.41
C ARG A 198 6.60 3.36 -0.10
N PRO A 199 7.86 3.34 -0.58
CA PRO A 199 8.49 2.11 -1.08
C PRO A 199 8.75 1.05 -0.01
N ASP A 200 8.84 1.43 1.27
CA ASP A 200 9.03 0.53 2.41
C ASP A 200 7.71 0.05 3.05
N ALA A 201 6.56 0.42 2.47
CA ALA A 201 5.26 -0.03 2.94
C ALA A 201 5.12 -1.55 2.81
N ARG A 202 4.54 -2.18 3.84
CA ARG A 202 4.26 -3.62 3.84
C ARG A 202 3.01 -3.89 3.00
N ILE A 203 3.20 -4.36 1.78
CA ILE A 203 2.11 -4.67 0.85
C ILE A 203 1.95 -6.18 0.62
N THR A 204 0.76 -6.60 0.20
CA THR A 204 0.48 -7.96 -0.27
C THR A 204 -0.50 -7.94 -1.46
N HIS A 205 -0.85 -9.10 -1.99
CA HIS A 205 -1.87 -9.28 -3.03
C HIS A 205 -3.06 -10.03 -2.47
N LEU A 206 -4.27 -9.77 -3.01
CA LEU A 206 -5.51 -10.38 -2.53
C LEU A 206 -5.43 -11.91 -2.44
N ARG A 207 -4.85 -12.59 -3.44
CA ARG A 207 -4.73 -14.06 -3.41
C ARG A 207 -3.92 -14.55 -2.22
N THR A 208 -2.77 -13.93 -1.96
CA THR A 208 -1.92 -14.28 -0.82
C THR A 208 -2.63 -13.98 0.50
N LEU A 209 -3.34 -12.85 0.57
CA LEU A 209 -4.13 -12.49 1.74
C LEU A 209 -5.30 -13.46 1.98
N ASP A 210 -5.97 -13.90 0.92
CA ASP A 210 -7.05 -14.89 0.97
C ASP A 210 -6.53 -16.25 1.46
N ASP A 211 -5.37 -16.69 0.98
CA ASP A 211 -4.73 -17.93 1.44
C ASP A 211 -4.37 -17.83 2.94
N GLU A 212 -3.76 -16.71 3.37
CA GLU A 212 -3.46 -16.45 4.79
C GLU A 212 -4.73 -16.43 5.66
N HIS A 213 -5.81 -15.81 5.15
CA HIS A 213 -7.08 -15.73 5.84
C HIS A 213 -7.77 -17.10 5.92
N HIS A 214 -7.70 -17.90 4.86
CA HIS A 214 -8.22 -19.26 4.83
C HIS A 214 -7.50 -20.13 5.87
N ASP A 215 -6.17 -20.10 5.92
CA ASP A 215 -5.39 -20.81 6.92
C ASP A 215 -5.76 -20.39 8.35
N TRP A 216 -6.01 -19.09 8.56
CA TRP A 216 -6.49 -18.59 9.83
C TRP A 216 -7.89 -19.14 10.18
N ILE A 217 -8.83 -19.15 9.24
CA ILE A 217 -10.17 -19.74 9.43
C ILE A 217 -10.07 -21.22 9.81
N VAL A 218 -9.22 -21.98 9.10
CA VAL A 218 -9.02 -23.41 9.38
C VAL A 218 -8.51 -23.63 10.81
N ARG A 219 -7.53 -22.82 11.26
CA ARG A 219 -7.03 -22.88 12.64
C ARG A 219 -8.11 -22.53 13.67
N MET A 220 -8.90 -21.49 13.41
CA MET A 220 -9.99 -21.06 14.30
C MET A 220 -11.07 -22.13 14.45
N ASN A 221 -11.47 -22.74 13.34
CA ASN A 221 -12.46 -23.83 13.34
C ASN A 221 -11.92 -25.07 14.08
N GLY A 222 -10.66 -25.45 13.85
CA GLY A 222 -10.05 -26.57 14.57
C GLY A 222 -9.99 -26.35 16.08
N GLU A 223 -9.69 -25.13 16.53
CA GLU A 223 -9.70 -24.79 17.96
C GLU A 223 -11.12 -24.79 18.54
N ARG A 224 -12.10 -24.27 17.79
CA ARG A 224 -13.51 -24.34 18.18
C ARG A 224 -13.98 -25.78 18.34
N ASP A 225 -13.73 -26.64 17.35
CA ASP A 225 -14.10 -28.06 17.39
C ASP A 225 -13.47 -28.78 18.59
N ARG A 226 -12.21 -28.44 18.91
CA ARG A 226 -11.51 -28.96 20.09
C ARG A 226 -12.22 -28.57 21.39
N LEU A 227 -12.62 -27.30 21.52
CA LEU A 227 -13.30 -26.77 22.71
C LEU A 227 -14.74 -27.28 22.85
N ASP A 228 -15.46 -27.43 21.74
CA ASP A 228 -16.82 -28.00 21.71
C ASP A 228 -16.84 -29.47 22.18
N ALA A 229 -15.74 -30.21 21.97
CA ALA A 229 -15.58 -31.58 22.45
C ALA A 229 -15.19 -31.69 23.95
N MET A 230 -14.86 -30.58 24.61
CA MET A 230 -14.50 -30.55 26.04
C MET A 230 -15.73 -30.40 26.94
N GLU A 231 -15.56 -30.64 28.24
CA GLU A 231 -16.57 -30.28 29.24
C GLU A 231 -16.82 -28.77 29.24
N GLN A 232 -18.09 -28.38 29.18
CA GLN A 232 -18.53 -26.99 29.00
C GLN A 232 -18.45 -26.19 30.32
N THR A 233 -17.22 -26.02 30.78
CA THR A 233 -16.87 -25.15 31.91
C THR A 233 -17.06 -23.67 31.55
N PRO A 234 -17.16 -22.77 32.55
CA PRO A 234 -17.19 -21.33 32.32
C PRO A 234 -16.01 -20.83 31.48
N GLU A 235 -14.82 -21.39 31.68
CA GLU A 235 -13.60 -21.03 30.95
C GLU A 235 -13.67 -21.44 29.48
N VAL A 236 -14.15 -22.66 29.18
CA VAL A 236 -14.38 -23.12 27.80
C VAL A 236 -15.42 -22.25 27.10
N THR A 237 -16.52 -21.94 27.80
CA THR A 237 -17.58 -21.07 27.26
C THR A 237 -17.07 -19.67 26.96
N ALA A 238 -16.26 -19.09 27.85
CA ALA A 238 -15.65 -17.78 27.62
C ALA A 238 -14.71 -17.79 26.42
N ARG A 239 -13.90 -18.85 26.29
CA ARG A 239 -12.98 -19.00 25.16
C ARG A 239 -13.71 -19.17 23.82
N LEU A 240 -14.82 -19.93 23.79
CA LEU A 240 -15.65 -20.08 22.60
C LEU A 240 -16.24 -18.74 22.15
N ARG A 241 -16.70 -17.90 23.08
CA ARG A 241 -17.18 -16.53 22.78
C ARG A 241 -16.07 -15.65 22.23
N GLU A 242 -14.88 -15.69 22.83
CA GLU A 242 -13.73 -14.93 22.34
C GLU A 242 -13.34 -15.34 20.91
N LEU A 243 -13.41 -16.64 20.59
CA LEU A 243 -13.17 -17.14 19.23
C LEU A 243 -14.25 -16.68 18.25
N GLU A 244 -15.51 -16.66 18.66
CA GLU A 244 -16.61 -16.15 17.85
C GLU A 244 -16.46 -14.65 17.56
N ASP A 245 -16.11 -13.85 18.57
CA ASP A 245 -15.82 -12.43 18.41
C ASP A 245 -14.63 -12.22 17.47
N ALA A 246 -13.54 -12.97 17.65
CA ALA A 246 -12.38 -12.91 16.77
C ALA A 246 -12.72 -13.30 15.32
N TRP A 247 -13.58 -14.32 15.13
CA TRP A 247 -14.13 -14.71 13.83
C TRP A 247 -14.85 -13.55 13.15
N TRP A 248 -15.79 -12.93 13.86
CA TRP A 248 -16.56 -11.82 13.34
C TRP A 248 -15.72 -10.58 13.04
N VAL A 249 -14.73 -10.28 13.89
CA VAL A 249 -13.82 -9.13 13.72
C VAL A 249 -12.92 -9.30 12.49
N ASN A 250 -12.44 -10.50 12.21
CA ASN A 250 -11.50 -10.74 11.11
C ASN A 250 -12.13 -11.32 9.84
N SER A 251 -13.44 -11.58 9.81
CA SER A 251 -14.13 -12.09 8.61
C SER A 251 -14.09 -11.14 7.41
N ASP A 252 -13.85 -9.84 7.66
CA ASP A 252 -13.53 -8.87 6.61
C ASP A 252 -12.03 -8.82 6.35
N LEU A 253 -11.64 -8.99 5.09
CA LEU A 253 -10.24 -9.04 4.66
C LEU A 253 -9.47 -7.74 4.94
N GLY A 254 -10.15 -6.58 4.96
CA GLY A 254 -9.55 -5.31 5.31
C GLY A 254 -9.17 -5.25 6.79
N ARG A 255 -10.10 -5.66 7.66
CA ARG A 255 -9.85 -5.80 9.11
C ARG A 255 -8.76 -6.83 9.40
N PHE A 256 -8.81 -7.99 8.75
CA PHE A 256 -7.76 -9.02 8.85
C PHE A 256 -6.40 -8.50 8.39
N ALA A 257 -6.30 -7.91 7.19
CA ALA A 257 -5.05 -7.36 6.69
C ALA A 257 -4.47 -6.27 7.61
N ALA A 258 -5.33 -5.41 8.16
CA ALA A 258 -4.93 -4.39 9.11
C ALA A 258 -4.42 -5.01 10.42
N SER A 259 -5.05 -6.08 10.93
CA SER A 259 -4.58 -6.77 12.14
C SER A 259 -3.25 -7.51 11.95
N ARG A 260 -2.97 -7.97 10.72
CA ARG A 260 -1.67 -8.54 10.32
C ARG A 260 -0.58 -7.49 10.05
N GLY A 261 -0.95 -6.20 10.06
CA GLY A 261 -0.02 -5.09 9.89
C GLY A 261 0.36 -4.81 8.44
N TYR A 262 -0.49 -5.16 7.46
CA TYR A 262 -0.32 -4.70 6.08
C TYR A 262 -0.71 -3.23 5.96
N ASP A 263 0.05 -2.48 5.15
CA ASP A 263 -0.21 -1.06 4.85
C ASP A 263 -1.23 -0.92 3.71
N ALA A 264 -1.17 -1.84 2.74
CA ALA A 264 -2.10 -1.93 1.61
C ALA A 264 -2.08 -3.33 0.98
N TYR A 265 -3.10 -3.65 0.18
CA TYR A 265 -3.09 -4.83 -0.69
C TYR A 265 -3.71 -4.56 -2.06
N GLU A 266 -3.20 -5.25 -3.07
CA GLU A 266 -3.72 -5.20 -4.44
C GLU A 266 -4.94 -6.10 -4.60
N THR A 267 -6.01 -5.62 -5.23
CA THR A 267 -7.21 -6.43 -5.54
C THR A 267 -7.06 -7.15 -6.89
N LEU A 268 -8.01 -8.03 -7.24
CA LEU A 268 -8.01 -8.76 -8.52
C LEU A 268 -8.48 -7.93 -9.73
N GLY A 269 -8.59 -6.61 -9.60
CA GLY A 269 -8.96 -5.70 -10.68
C GLY A 269 -10.28 -4.95 -10.45
N GLY A 270 -10.69 -4.19 -11.47
CA GLY A 270 -11.84 -3.28 -11.42
C GLY A 270 -13.14 -3.77 -12.05
N TYR A 271 -14.24 -3.10 -11.70
CA TYR A 271 -15.56 -3.32 -12.31
C TYR A 271 -15.63 -2.95 -13.79
N ALA A 272 -14.80 -2.00 -14.26
CA ALA A 272 -14.96 -1.42 -15.58
C ALA A 272 -14.10 -2.09 -16.66
N ARG A 273 -12.85 -2.53 -16.34
CA ARG A 273 -11.93 -3.19 -17.29
C ARG A 273 -10.93 -4.11 -16.58
N TYR A 274 -10.46 -5.14 -17.29
CA TYR A 274 -9.45 -6.12 -16.83
C TYR A 274 -8.07 -5.51 -16.50
N ASP A 275 -7.80 -4.26 -16.90
CA ASP A 275 -6.51 -3.59 -16.66
C ASP A 275 -6.55 -2.59 -15.48
N ASP A 276 -7.73 -2.33 -14.90
CA ASP A 276 -7.85 -1.40 -13.78
C ASP A 276 -7.33 -2.09 -12.51
N ARG A 277 -6.18 -1.65 -12.00
CA ARG A 277 -5.61 -2.17 -10.75
C ARG A 277 -6.09 -1.36 -9.57
N TYR A 278 -7.03 -1.91 -8.82
CA TYR A 278 -7.50 -1.36 -7.57
C TYR A 278 -6.66 -1.88 -6.41
N TRP A 279 -6.57 -1.04 -5.39
CA TRP A 279 -5.84 -1.32 -4.16
C TRP A 279 -6.70 -0.88 -2.98
N VAL A 280 -6.54 -1.57 -1.86
CA VAL A 280 -7.08 -1.14 -0.58
C VAL A 280 -5.91 -0.69 0.28
N VAL A 281 -5.90 0.60 0.62
CA VAL A 281 -4.95 1.19 1.56
C VAL A 281 -5.57 1.19 2.96
N LEU A 282 -4.80 0.69 3.93
CA LEU A 282 -5.19 0.55 5.33
C LEU A 282 -4.44 1.55 6.22
N ASN A 283 -3.19 1.85 5.85
CA ASN A 283 -2.34 2.78 6.59
C ASN A 283 -2.31 4.16 5.94
N ARG A 284 -3.13 5.09 6.44
CA ARG A 284 -3.16 6.48 5.94
C ARG A 284 -1.82 7.20 6.17
N SER A 285 -1.09 6.85 7.22
CA SER A 285 0.22 7.44 7.53
C SER A 285 1.34 7.03 6.55
N ALA A 286 1.15 5.94 5.80
CA ALA A 286 2.08 5.47 4.78
C ALA A 286 1.98 6.26 3.45
N LEU A 287 1.04 7.20 3.34
CA LEU A 287 0.79 7.96 2.12
C LEU A 287 1.47 9.33 2.13
N ILE A 288 1.95 9.72 0.96
CA ILE A 288 2.34 11.08 0.60
C ILE A 288 1.28 11.61 -0.38
N VAL A 289 0.60 12.68 -0.01
CA VAL A 289 -0.59 13.19 -0.72
C VAL A 289 -0.31 14.58 -1.29
N GLU A 290 -0.73 14.82 -2.53
CA GLU A 290 -0.67 16.13 -3.17
C GLU A 290 -1.62 17.12 -2.46
N ARG A 291 -1.11 18.34 -2.17
CA ARG A 291 -1.79 19.34 -1.34
C ARG A 291 -3.15 19.78 -1.85
#